data_AF-A0A5J4XRT9-F1
#
_entry.id   AF-A0A5J4XRT9-F1
#
_cell.length_a   1.000
_cell.length_b   1.000
_cell.length_c   1.000
_cell.angle_alpha   90.00
_cell.angle_beta   90.00
_cell.angle_gamma   90.00
#
_symmetry.space_group_name_H-M   'P 1'
#
loop_
_entity.id
_entity.type
_entity.pdbx_description
1 polymer ?
#
loop_
_entity_poly.entity_id
_entity_poly.type
_entity_poly.pdbx_seq_one_letter_code
_entity_poly.pdbx_strand_id
1 'polypeptide(L)'
;MYSVVTVLAMDQEAFQDTKKDNTVLELLQMIAGCRVLWGCWDHPWPVLKAGKNIDSLIHKYQDIDWRKQANWGCNGGINPTGELYFDGMTLGPYDVLFVKLKRLMLEGRTPGTTTALRYQNWMAAADKKMQDVTSNAYVTDAESIRAPKIALLRGRGPVCWDAAFYLEHNPDLPQGGVSTAGQAWEHYVGNGQFEGRASRFTCDPYKA
;
A
#
# COMPACT_ATOMS: atom_id res chain seq x y z
N MET A 1 -12.46 16.46 13.21
CA MET A 1 -11.31 16.24 14.10
C MET A 1 -11.16 14.73 14.22
N TYR A 2 -10.24 14.11 13.48
CA TYR A 2 -10.08 12.65 13.51
C TYR A 2 -8.80 12.35 14.29
N SER A 3 -8.97 11.80 15.48
CA SER A 3 -7.87 11.34 16.32
C SER A 3 -7.33 10.03 15.74
N VAL A 4 -6.05 10.01 15.38
CA VAL A 4 -5.37 8.80 14.92
C VAL A 4 -4.62 8.21 16.10
N VAL A 5 -5.11 7.06 16.56
CA VAL A 5 -4.48 6.22 17.57
C VAL A 5 -3.35 5.43 16.90
N THR A 6 -2.14 5.53 17.43
CA THR A 6 -1.03 4.64 17.07
C THR A 6 -0.82 3.73 18.26
N VAL A 7 -1.07 2.43 18.13
CA VAL A 7 -0.74 1.48 19.20
C VAL A 7 0.07 0.33 18.59
N LEU A 8 1.21 0.08 19.22
CA LEU A 8 2.09 -1.06 19.02
C LEU A 8 1.29 -2.37 19.00
N ALA A 9 1.79 -3.37 18.28
CA ALA A 9 1.46 -4.75 18.62
C ALA A 9 1.89 -4.98 20.08
N MET A 10 0.91 -5.03 20.98
CA MET A 10 1.07 -5.35 22.38
C MET A 10 0.36 -6.68 22.61
N ASP A 11 1.03 -7.60 23.29
CA ASP A 11 0.39 -8.83 23.74
C ASP A 11 -0.69 -8.53 24.80
N GLN A 12 -1.49 -9.55 25.12
CA GLN A 12 -2.62 -9.42 26.05
C GLN A 12 -2.16 -8.98 27.45
N GLU A 13 -0.95 -9.32 27.88
CA GLU A 13 -0.40 -8.96 29.20
C GLU A 13 0.02 -7.49 29.23
N ALA A 14 0.74 -7.02 28.21
CA ALA A 14 1.10 -5.63 28.02
C ALA A 14 -0.13 -4.73 27.92
N PHE A 15 -1.22 -5.20 27.30
CA PHE A 15 -2.50 -4.49 27.30
C PHE A 15 -3.13 -4.38 28.71
N GLN A 16 -3.06 -5.44 29.54
CA GLN A 16 -3.56 -5.36 30.91
C GLN A 16 -2.73 -4.43 31.80
N ASP A 17 -1.41 -4.40 31.63
CA ASP A 17 -0.55 -3.48 32.38
C ASP A 17 -0.76 -2.03 31.94
N THR A 18 -0.99 -1.81 30.64
CA THR A 18 -1.40 -0.51 30.06
C THR A 18 -2.76 -0.04 30.59
N LYS A 19 -3.69 -0.96 30.90
CA LYS A 19 -4.98 -0.62 31.52
C LYS A 19 -4.89 -0.20 32.99
N LYS A 20 -3.92 -0.73 33.73
CA LYS A 20 -3.71 -0.40 35.16
C LYS A 20 -3.10 0.98 35.34
N ASP A 21 -2.33 1.43 34.36
CA ASP A 21 -1.70 2.75 34.33
C ASP A 21 -2.61 3.70 33.52
N ASN A 22 -3.43 4.50 34.21
CA ASN A 22 -4.45 5.37 33.61
C ASN A 22 -3.87 6.46 32.66
N THR A 23 -2.56 6.53 32.56
CA THR A 23 -1.77 7.42 31.72
C THR A 23 -1.95 7.18 30.22
N VAL A 24 -2.20 5.93 29.77
CA VAL A 24 -2.29 5.66 28.31
C VAL A 24 -3.58 6.19 27.69
N LEU A 25 -4.68 6.27 28.45
CA LEU A 25 -5.93 6.89 27.99
C LEU A 25 -5.89 8.42 28.10
N GLU A 26 -5.21 8.99 29.08
CA GLU A 26 -5.02 10.45 29.21
C GLU A 26 -3.99 11.01 28.21
N LEU A 27 -2.96 10.24 27.85
CA LEU A 27 -2.00 10.58 26.78
C LEU A 27 -2.68 10.75 25.41
N LEU A 28 -3.82 10.09 25.16
CA LEU A 28 -4.58 10.22 23.90
C LEU A 28 -5.12 11.64 23.66
N GLN A 29 -5.32 12.45 24.71
CA GLN A 29 -5.75 13.85 24.57
C GLN A 29 -4.56 14.82 24.40
N MET A 30 -3.36 14.48 24.87
CA MET A 30 -2.16 15.33 24.80
C MET A 30 -1.37 15.23 23.48
N ILE A 31 -1.70 14.26 22.62
CA ILE A 31 -1.01 13.98 21.35
C ILE A 31 -1.30 15.03 20.25
N ALA A 32 -2.27 15.93 20.44
CA ALA A 32 -2.56 17.00 19.48
C ALA A 32 -1.45 18.09 19.38
N GLY A 33 -0.48 18.12 20.31
CA GLY A 33 0.55 19.17 20.38
C GLY A 33 2.00 18.73 20.21
N CYS A 34 2.32 17.43 20.21
CA CYS A 34 3.71 16.99 20.18
C CYS A 34 4.25 16.77 18.76
N ARG A 35 5.29 17.53 18.41
CA ARG A 35 6.11 17.45 17.19
C ARG A 35 6.96 16.17 17.07
N VAL A 36 6.65 15.11 17.81
CA VAL A 36 7.42 13.86 17.82
C VAL A 36 6.43 12.72 17.68
N LEU A 37 6.05 12.47 16.44
CA LEU A 37 5.39 11.22 16.02
C LEU A 37 6.50 10.31 15.48
N TRP A 38 6.21 9.03 15.29
CA TRP A 38 6.79 8.09 14.32
C TRP A 38 7.38 6.84 14.97
N GLY A 39 6.54 5.80 15.08
CA GLY A 39 6.81 4.38 14.79
C GLY A 39 7.78 3.62 15.71
N CYS A 40 8.90 4.24 16.08
CA CYS A 40 9.84 3.81 17.10
C CYS A 40 9.94 4.81 18.27
N TRP A 41 9.22 5.92 18.17
CA TRP A 41 9.11 6.95 19.21
C TRP A 41 7.72 7.03 19.83
N ASP A 42 6.74 6.28 19.29
CA ASP A 42 5.37 6.25 19.79
C ASP A 42 5.26 5.31 21.01
N HIS A 43 5.96 5.70 22.09
CA HIS A 43 5.65 5.47 23.50
C HIS A 43 5.37 4.02 23.97
N PRO A 44 6.22 3.02 23.66
CA PRO A 44 6.30 1.83 24.52
C PRO A 44 6.96 2.14 25.88
N TRP A 45 7.21 3.43 26.19
CA TRP A 45 7.94 3.87 27.37
C TRP A 45 7.43 3.29 28.69
N PRO A 46 6.11 3.16 28.93
CA PRO A 46 5.61 2.47 30.12
C PRO A 46 6.04 0.98 30.16
N VAL A 47 5.92 0.27 29.04
CA VAL A 47 6.31 -1.15 28.89
C VAL A 47 7.82 -1.31 29.11
N LEU A 48 8.63 -0.48 28.47
CA LEU A 48 10.09 -0.49 28.60
C LEU A 48 10.54 -0.12 30.02
N LYS A 49 9.88 0.85 30.66
CA LYS A 49 10.15 1.28 32.05
C LYS A 49 9.79 0.20 33.07
N ALA A 50 8.78 -0.63 32.78
CA ALA A 50 8.45 -1.82 33.56
C ALA A 50 9.46 -2.97 33.38
N GLY A 51 10.56 -2.76 32.65
CA GLY A 51 11.61 -3.74 32.39
C GLY A 51 11.25 -4.79 31.33
N LYS A 52 10.07 -4.66 30.72
CA LYS A 52 9.60 -5.52 29.63
C LYS A 52 10.21 -5.06 28.32
N ASN A 53 10.38 -5.99 27.38
CA ASN A 53 10.74 -5.67 26.01
C ASN A 53 9.47 -5.74 25.14
N ILE A 54 9.54 -5.20 23.93
CA ILE A 54 8.51 -5.34 22.90
C ILE A 54 9.09 -6.16 21.75
N ASP A 55 8.23 -6.78 20.96
CA ASP A 55 8.63 -7.53 19.78
C ASP A 55 7.74 -7.15 18.58
N SER A 56 8.13 -7.59 17.38
CA SER A 56 7.44 -7.27 16.14
C SER A 56 6.99 -8.52 15.40
N LEU A 57 5.87 -8.42 14.68
CA LEU A 57 5.51 -9.41 13.67
C LEU A 57 6.35 -9.24 12.38
N ILE A 58 7.02 -8.10 12.22
CA ILE A 58 7.90 -7.83 11.10
C ILE A 58 9.28 -8.40 11.41
N HIS A 59 9.73 -9.39 10.63
CA HIS A 59 10.99 -10.11 10.84
C HIS A 59 12.23 -9.21 11.00
N LYS A 60 12.29 -8.07 10.31
CA LYS A 60 13.39 -7.10 10.44
C LYS A 60 13.57 -6.57 11.87
N TYR A 61 12.48 -6.55 12.64
CA TYR A 61 12.39 -5.96 13.98
C TYR A 61 12.18 -7.00 15.08
N GLN A 62 12.26 -8.29 14.75
CA GLN A 62 12.17 -9.39 15.70
C GLN A 62 13.43 -9.54 16.53
N ASP A 63 13.27 -9.99 17.78
CA ASP A 63 14.37 -10.28 18.71
C ASP A 63 15.28 -9.07 19.00
N ILE A 64 14.81 -7.86 18.72
CA ILE A 64 15.54 -6.62 19.01
C ILE A 64 15.29 -6.20 20.46
N ASP A 65 16.36 -5.89 21.20
CA ASP A 65 16.24 -5.32 22.54
C ASP A 65 15.93 -3.83 22.47
N TRP A 66 14.64 -3.48 22.47
CA TRP A 66 14.18 -2.09 22.37
C TRP A 66 14.42 -1.28 23.64
N ARG A 67 14.86 -1.90 24.74
CA ARG A 67 15.31 -1.18 25.93
C ARG A 67 16.64 -0.46 25.69
N LYS A 68 17.40 -0.85 24.65
CA LYS A 68 18.64 -0.19 24.24
C LYS A 68 18.31 0.97 23.31
N GLN A 69 18.58 2.21 23.76
CA GLN A 69 18.34 3.42 22.98
C GLN A 69 19.06 3.45 21.63
N ALA A 70 20.18 2.73 21.50
CA ALA A 70 20.88 2.58 20.22
C ALA A 70 20.00 2.00 19.10
N ASN A 71 18.93 1.27 19.44
CA ASN A 71 18.02 0.65 18.47
C ASN A 71 16.87 1.59 18.04
N TRP A 72 16.74 2.79 18.65
CA TRP A 72 15.60 3.68 18.40
C TRP A 72 15.69 4.47 17.09
N GLY A 73 16.85 4.42 16.41
CA GLY A 73 17.05 4.91 15.04
C GLY A 73 16.49 3.96 13.98
N CYS A 74 15.41 3.23 14.29
CA CYS A 74 14.82 2.25 13.39
C CYS A 74 14.38 2.92 12.07
N ASN A 75 14.37 2.14 10.99
CA ASN A 75 14.05 2.64 9.64
C ASN A 75 14.83 3.91 9.24
N GLY A 76 16.04 4.12 9.77
CA GLY A 76 16.81 5.34 9.53
C GLY A 76 16.14 6.63 10.03
N GLY A 77 15.23 6.52 11.01
CA GLY A 77 14.43 7.65 11.51
C GLY A 77 13.31 8.09 10.56
N ILE A 78 13.05 7.33 9.50
CA ILE A 78 12.00 7.64 8.53
C ILE A 78 10.69 6.96 8.94
N ASN A 79 9.60 7.70 8.82
CA ASN A 79 8.26 7.15 8.97
C ASN A 79 7.93 6.09 7.90
N PRO A 80 7.56 4.85 8.27
CA PRO A 80 7.32 3.79 7.30
C PRO A 80 5.95 3.87 6.58
N THR A 81 5.09 4.86 6.89
CA THR A 81 3.76 4.97 6.22
C THR A 81 3.79 5.68 4.88
N GLY A 82 4.96 6.16 4.42
CA GLY A 82 5.12 6.71 3.07
C GLY A 82 5.23 5.61 2.01
N GLU A 83 4.92 5.93 0.76
CA GLU A 83 5.11 5.00 -0.35
C GLU A 83 6.60 4.69 -0.52
N LEU A 84 6.95 3.41 -0.50
CA LEU A 84 8.34 2.92 -0.61
C LEU A 84 9.28 3.37 0.54
N TYR A 85 8.77 3.98 1.62
CA TYR A 85 9.58 4.51 2.73
C TYR A 85 10.09 3.43 3.69
N PHE A 86 9.75 2.17 3.44
CA PHE A 86 10.14 1.04 4.26
C PHE A 86 10.93 0.03 3.42
N ASP A 87 12.25 0.23 3.28
CA ASP A 87 13.13 -0.57 2.40
C ASP A 87 12.61 -0.71 0.96
N GLY A 88 11.99 0.34 0.40
CA GLY A 88 11.39 0.27 -0.93
C GLY A 88 10.02 -0.43 -0.96
N MET A 89 9.48 -0.83 0.19
CA MET A 89 8.15 -1.41 0.35
C MET A 89 7.17 -0.38 0.93
N THR A 90 5.88 -0.68 0.79
CA THR A 90 4.79 0.09 1.40
C THR A 90 4.06 -0.82 2.40
N LEU A 91 3.93 -0.37 3.64
CA LEU A 91 3.17 -1.11 4.65
C LEU A 91 1.67 -1.17 4.29
N GLY A 92 1.11 -2.37 4.28
CA GLY A 92 -0.30 -2.63 4.09
C GLY A 92 -1.08 -2.66 5.40
N PRO A 93 -2.43 -2.58 5.36
CA PRO A 93 -3.27 -2.60 6.56
C PRO A 93 -3.25 -3.91 7.36
N TYR A 94 -2.66 -4.98 6.81
CA TYR A 94 -2.48 -6.25 7.50
C TYR A 94 -1.08 -6.45 8.07
N ASP A 95 -0.12 -5.59 7.70
CA ASP A 95 1.24 -5.62 8.25
C ASP A 95 1.32 -4.87 9.59
N VAL A 96 0.31 -4.05 9.89
CA VAL A 96 0.24 -3.19 11.07
C VAL A 96 -1.15 -3.25 11.71
N LEU A 97 -1.22 -3.06 13.04
CA LEU A 97 -2.51 -3.00 13.73
C LEU A 97 -3.33 -1.76 13.39
N PHE A 98 -2.66 -0.63 13.11
CA PHE A 98 -3.31 0.64 12.78
C PHE A 98 -2.61 1.30 11.60
N VAL A 99 -3.40 1.81 10.65
CA VAL A 99 -2.89 2.60 9.53
C VAL A 99 -3.13 4.07 9.81
N LYS A 100 -2.05 4.85 9.84
CA LYS A 100 -2.13 6.30 9.96
C LYS A 100 -2.69 6.91 8.67
N LEU A 101 -3.82 7.61 8.79
CA LEU A 101 -4.43 8.31 7.68
C LEU A 101 -4.34 9.82 7.87
N LYS A 102 -3.86 10.51 6.83
CA LYS A 102 -3.96 11.96 6.70
C LYS A 102 -4.73 12.27 5.43
N ARG A 103 -5.50 13.37 5.42
CA ARG A 103 -6.26 13.78 4.24
C ARG A 103 -5.39 13.92 2.99
N LEU A 104 -4.22 14.55 3.11
CA LEU A 104 -3.28 14.67 2.00
C LEU A 104 -2.80 13.32 1.45
N MET A 105 -2.68 12.28 2.30
CA MET A 105 -2.29 10.93 1.85
C MET A 105 -3.43 10.22 1.11
N LEU A 106 -4.69 10.56 1.43
CA LEU A 106 -5.85 10.06 0.69
C LEU A 106 -5.98 10.78 -0.67
N GLU A 107 -5.78 12.09 -0.68
CA GLU A 107 -5.77 12.91 -1.90
C GLU A 107 -4.65 12.48 -2.85
N GLY A 108 -3.47 12.14 -2.31
CA GLY A 108 -2.34 11.58 -3.06
C GLY A 108 -2.48 10.10 -3.45
N ARG A 109 -3.58 9.42 -3.09
CA ARG A 109 -3.85 8.01 -3.41
C ARG A 109 -2.70 7.05 -3.06
N THR A 110 -1.98 7.30 -1.96
CA THR A 110 -0.89 6.41 -1.52
C THR A 110 -1.41 4.97 -1.34
N PRO A 111 -0.68 3.92 -1.79
CA PRO A 111 -1.20 2.55 -1.78
C PRO A 111 -1.67 2.07 -0.40
N GLY A 112 -0.89 2.28 0.65
CA GLY A 112 -1.25 1.86 2.01
C GLY A 112 -2.51 2.55 2.55
N THR A 113 -2.67 3.85 2.31
CA THR A 113 -3.83 4.62 2.79
C THR A 113 -5.10 4.33 1.98
N THR A 114 -4.95 4.15 0.67
CA THR A 114 -6.04 3.77 -0.23
C THR A 114 -6.56 2.38 0.13
N THR A 115 -5.65 1.44 0.41
CA THR A 115 -6.00 0.08 0.85
C THR A 115 -6.73 0.14 2.20
N ALA A 116 -6.22 0.87 3.19
CA ALA A 116 -6.87 1.00 4.50
C ALA A 116 -8.30 1.56 4.39
N LEU A 117 -8.51 2.60 3.58
CA LEU A 117 -9.84 3.17 3.36
C LEU A 117 -10.79 2.16 2.69
N ARG A 118 -10.30 1.34 1.76
CA ARG A 118 -11.11 0.27 1.14
C ARG A 118 -11.55 -0.76 2.17
N TYR A 119 -10.64 -1.22 3.03
CA TYR A 119 -10.99 -2.16 4.11
C TYR A 119 -12.00 -1.57 5.09
N GLN A 120 -11.81 -0.31 5.50
CA GLN A 120 -12.78 0.37 6.37
C GLN A 120 -14.18 0.41 5.74
N ASN A 121 -14.26 0.70 4.43
CA ASN A 121 -15.54 0.75 3.72
C ASN A 121 -16.17 -0.64 3.59
N TRP A 122 -15.38 -1.69 3.34
CA TRP A 122 -15.88 -3.06 3.28
C TRP A 122 -16.39 -3.57 4.63
N MET A 123 -15.68 -3.28 5.73
CA MET A 123 -16.16 -3.62 7.08
C MET A 123 -17.50 -2.93 7.37
N ALA A 124 -17.59 -1.62 7.09
CA ALA A 124 -18.84 -0.87 7.29
C ALA A 124 -19.99 -1.36 6.40
N ALA A 125 -19.70 -1.81 5.17
CA ALA A 125 -20.69 -2.43 4.30
C ALA A 125 -21.12 -3.81 4.82
N ALA A 126 -20.19 -4.60 5.37
CA ALA A 126 -20.46 -5.90 5.93
C ALA A 126 -21.37 -5.86 7.16
N ASP A 127 -21.11 -4.92 8.07
CA ASP A 127 -21.94 -4.70 9.26
C ASP A 127 -23.40 -4.37 8.88
N LYS A 128 -23.58 -3.67 7.76
CA LYS A 128 -24.90 -3.30 7.22
C LYS A 128 -25.50 -4.34 6.27
N LYS A 129 -24.79 -5.43 5.98
CA LYS A 129 -25.15 -6.43 4.96
C LYS A 129 -25.40 -5.81 3.57
N MET A 130 -24.58 -4.82 3.20
CA MET A 130 -24.64 -4.06 1.95
C MET A 130 -23.42 -4.31 1.05
N GLN A 131 -22.78 -5.47 1.14
CA GLN A 131 -21.62 -5.78 0.30
C GLN A 131 -22.04 -5.93 -1.17
N ASP A 132 -21.44 -5.12 -2.04
CA ASP A 132 -21.48 -5.34 -3.49
C ASP A 132 -20.29 -6.22 -3.89
N VAL A 133 -20.58 -7.45 -4.30
CA VAL A 133 -19.58 -8.44 -4.76
C VAL A 133 -19.60 -8.63 -6.27
N THR A 134 -20.45 -7.90 -7.00
CA THR A 134 -20.58 -8.03 -8.45
C THR A 134 -19.83 -6.93 -9.20
N SER A 135 -19.34 -5.91 -8.49
CA SER A 135 -18.57 -4.80 -9.05
C SER A 135 -17.26 -4.56 -8.29
N ASN A 136 -16.36 -3.77 -8.89
CA ASN A 136 -15.15 -3.30 -8.24
C ASN A 136 -14.73 -1.93 -8.82
N ALA A 137 -13.72 -1.32 -8.20
CA ALA A 137 -13.21 -0.01 -8.62
C ALA A 137 -12.63 -0.01 -10.04
N TYR A 138 -12.11 -1.14 -10.52
CA TYR A 138 -11.59 -1.26 -11.88
C TYR A 138 -12.70 -1.18 -12.93
N VAL A 139 -13.89 -1.68 -12.61
CA VAL A 139 -15.07 -1.58 -13.49
C VAL A 139 -15.68 -0.18 -13.42
N THR A 140 -15.84 0.37 -12.23
CA THR A 140 -16.55 1.66 -12.04
C THR A 140 -15.70 2.90 -12.31
N ASP A 141 -14.37 2.77 -12.27
CA ASP A 141 -13.42 3.86 -12.51
C ASP A 141 -12.27 3.40 -13.43
N ALA A 142 -12.64 2.67 -14.49
CA ALA A 142 -11.68 2.11 -15.44
C ALA A 142 -10.78 3.20 -16.06
N GLU A 143 -11.34 4.37 -16.37
CA GLU A 143 -10.59 5.45 -17.01
C GLU A 143 -9.44 5.95 -16.14
N SER A 144 -9.69 6.27 -14.85
CA SER A 144 -8.63 6.81 -13.99
C SER A 144 -7.52 5.79 -13.73
N ILE A 145 -7.83 4.50 -13.81
CA ILE A 145 -6.87 3.42 -13.63
C ILE A 145 -6.11 3.09 -14.93
N ARG A 146 -6.79 3.12 -16.08
CA ARG A 146 -6.19 2.74 -17.39
C ARG A 146 -5.44 3.89 -18.04
N ALA A 147 -5.91 5.13 -17.92
CA ALA A 147 -5.34 6.28 -18.63
C ALA A 147 -3.83 6.49 -18.37
N PRO A 148 -3.31 6.38 -17.13
CA PRO A 148 -1.87 6.51 -16.90
C PRO A 148 -1.04 5.42 -17.59
N LYS A 149 -1.54 4.18 -17.61
CA LYS A 149 -0.88 3.04 -18.29
C LYS A 149 -0.91 3.20 -19.81
N ILE A 150 -2.03 3.68 -20.36
CA ILE A 150 -2.15 4.03 -21.78
C ILE A 150 -1.14 5.12 -22.14
N ALA A 151 -1.08 6.20 -21.35
CA ALA A 151 -0.14 7.30 -21.59
C ALA A 151 1.32 6.84 -21.53
N LEU A 152 1.67 6.00 -20.56
CA LEU A 152 3.01 5.41 -20.45
C LEU A 152 3.38 4.61 -21.70
N LEU A 153 2.52 3.70 -22.15
CA LEU A 153 2.82 2.90 -23.34
C LEU A 153 2.87 3.75 -24.61
N ARG A 154 1.96 4.71 -24.78
CA ARG A 154 2.02 5.66 -25.92
C ARG A 154 3.34 6.43 -25.95
N GLY A 155 3.82 6.88 -24.79
CA GLY A 155 5.11 7.56 -24.66
C GLY A 155 6.30 6.65 -24.97
N ARG A 156 6.22 5.36 -24.61
CA ARG A 156 7.25 4.36 -24.93
C ARG A 156 7.29 4.03 -26.43
N GLY A 157 6.13 3.93 -27.07
CA GLY A 157 6.00 3.55 -28.48
C GLY A 157 6.28 2.06 -28.77
N PRO A 158 6.08 1.62 -30.03
CA PRO A 158 6.12 0.21 -30.42
C PRO A 158 7.51 -0.33 -30.76
N VAL A 159 8.58 0.47 -30.67
CA VAL A 159 9.90 0.17 -31.25
C VAL A 159 10.44 -1.21 -30.85
N CYS A 160 10.22 -1.62 -29.60
CA CYS A 160 10.68 -2.91 -29.08
C CYS A 160 9.53 -3.87 -28.75
N TRP A 161 8.33 -3.63 -29.29
CA TRP A 161 7.16 -4.45 -29.05
C TRP A 161 6.91 -5.39 -30.23
N ASP A 162 6.73 -6.68 -29.95
CA ASP A 162 6.63 -7.70 -30.98
C ASP A 162 5.19 -7.84 -31.51
N ALA A 163 4.88 -7.07 -32.54
CA ALA A 163 3.57 -7.08 -33.18
C ALA A 163 3.25 -8.43 -33.86
N ALA A 164 4.25 -9.13 -34.39
CA ALA A 164 4.04 -10.41 -35.05
C ALA A 164 3.62 -11.47 -34.02
N PHE A 165 4.34 -11.55 -32.91
CA PHE A 165 3.97 -12.39 -31.78
C PHE A 165 2.56 -12.07 -31.29
N TYR A 166 2.24 -10.79 -31.13
CA TYR A 166 0.92 -10.37 -30.65
C TYR A 166 -0.20 -10.81 -31.59
N LEU A 167 -0.06 -10.62 -32.91
CA LEU A 167 -1.09 -11.04 -33.88
C LEU A 167 -1.21 -12.56 -34.00
N GLU A 168 -0.10 -13.29 -33.92
CA GLU A 168 -0.08 -14.76 -33.95
C GLU A 168 -0.83 -15.38 -32.75
N HIS A 169 -0.64 -14.80 -31.55
CA HIS A 169 -1.22 -15.33 -30.31
C HIS A 169 -2.62 -14.77 -30.01
N ASN A 170 -3.11 -13.85 -30.84
CA ASN A 170 -4.43 -13.23 -30.72
C ASN A 170 -5.15 -13.27 -32.09
N PRO A 171 -5.49 -14.47 -32.60
CA PRO A 171 -5.96 -14.65 -33.98
C PRO A 171 -7.33 -14.02 -34.26
N ASP A 172 -8.10 -13.67 -33.23
CA ASP A 172 -9.34 -12.91 -33.36
C ASP A 172 -9.10 -11.48 -33.86
N LEU A 173 -7.91 -10.91 -33.64
CA LEU A 173 -7.57 -9.56 -34.07
C LEU A 173 -7.47 -9.44 -35.60
N PRO A 174 -6.68 -10.30 -36.31
CA PRO A 174 -6.70 -10.34 -37.76
C PRO A 174 -8.11 -10.60 -38.33
N GLN A 175 -8.88 -11.49 -37.72
CA GLN A 175 -10.26 -11.78 -38.13
C GLN A 175 -11.18 -10.56 -37.99
N GLY A 176 -10.93 -9.73 -36.97
CA GLY A 176 -11.61 -8.45 -36.74
C GLY A 176 -11.02 -7.25 -37.49
N GLY A 177 -10.06 -7.45 -38.40
CA GLY A 177 -9.46 -6.39 -39.23
C GLY A 177 -8.26 -5.66 -38.63
N VAL A 178 -7.77 -6.09 -37.45
CA VAL A 178 -6.50 -5.64 -36.86
C VAL A 178 -5.38 -6.53 -37.38
N SER A 179 -4.74 -6.11 -38.47
CA SER A 179 -3.76 -6.95 -39.20
C SER A 179 -2.40 -6.29 -39.40
N THR A 180 -2.28 -4.99 -39.13
CA THR A 180 -1.01 -4.27 -39.23
C THR A 180 -0.36 -4.09 -37.86
N ALA A 181 0.97 -3.91 -37.84
CA ALA A 181 1.70 -3.67 -36.59
C ALA A 181 1.20 -2.41 -35.85
N GLY A 182 0.84 -1.35 -36.58
CA GLY A 182 0.30 -0.12 -35.99
C GLY A 182 -1.07 -0.34 -35.35
N GLN A 183 -2.00 -1.03 -36.02
CA GLN A 183 -3.30 -1.37 -35.44
C GLN A 183 -3.17 -2.30 -34.24
N ALA A 184 -2.27 -3.28 -34.33
CA ALA A 184 -1.97 -4.21 -33.24
C ALA A 184 -1.45 -3.47 -32.01
N TRP A 185 -0.56 -2.50 -32.22
CA TRP A 185 -0.04 -1.65 -31.15
C TRP A 185 -1.13 -0.81 -30.49
N GLU A 186 -1.94 -0.09 -31.27
CA GLU A 186 -3.04 0.71 -30.72
C GLU A 186 -4.06 -0.16 -29.98
N HIS A 187 -4.36 -1.35 -30.49
CA HIS A 187 -5.20 -2.33 -29.80
C HIS A 187 -4.56 -2.75 -28.47
N TYR A 188 -3.28 -3.11 -28.46
CA TYR A 188 -2.59 -3.54 -27.24
C TYR A 188 -2.57 -2.43 -26.19
N VAL A 189 -2.22 -1.21 -26.59
CA VAL A 189 -2.19 -0.02 -25.74
C VAL A 189 -3.56 0.29 -25.16
N GLY A 190 -4.62 0.30 -25.96
CA GLY A 190 -5.96 0.66 -25.49
C GLY A 190 -6.66 -0.44 -24.70
N ASN A 191 -6.46 -1.70 -25.10
CA ASN A 191 -7.27 -2.83 -24.65
C ASN A 191 -6.44 -4.05 -24.24
N GLY A 192 -5.52 -4.52 -25.10
CA GLY A 192 -4.86 -5.82 -24.92
C GLY A 192 -4.11 -5.99 -23.60
N GLN A 193 -3.43 -4.94 -23.12
CA GLN A 193 -2.74 -4.97 -21.82
C GLN A 193 -3.69 -5.13 -20.62
N PHE A 194 -4.97 -4.78 -20.79
CA PHE A 194 -6.02 -4.84 -19.77
C PHE A 194 -6.85 -6.11 -19.85
N GLU A 195 -6.77 -6.82 -20.96
CA GLU A 195 -7.43 -8.10 -21.23
C GLU A 195 -6.54 -9.30 -20.88
N GLY A 196 -5.29 -9.06 -20.48
CA GLY A 196 -4.32 -10.12 -20.20
C GLY A 196 -3.84 -10.86 -21.45
N ARG A 197 -3.94 -10.23 -22.63
CA ARG A 197 -3.52 -10.84 -23.89
C ARG A 197 -2.02 -11.10 -23.92
N ALA A 198 -1.64 -12.24 -24.51
CA ALA A 198 -0.25 -12.60 -24.73
C ALA A 198 0.43 -11.50 -25.56
N SER A 199 1.50 -10.92 -25.01
CA SER A 199 2.30 -9.86 -25.63
C SER A 199 3.74 -9.94 -25.10
N ARG A 200 4.70 -9.40 -25.85
CA ARG A 200 6.09 -9.32 -25.38
C ARG A 200 6.82 -8.09 -25.91
N PHE A 201 7.76 -7.61 -25.11
CA PHE A 201 8.80 -6.69 -25.55
C PHE A 201 10.09 -7.47 -25.77
N THR A 202 10.82 -7.14 -26.84
CA THR A 202 12.08 -7.81 -27.22
C THR A 202 13.32 -7.12 -26.67
N CYS A 203 13.19 -5.90 -26.14
CA CYS A 203 14.29 -5.21 -25.47
C CYS A 203 14.38 -5.56 -23.97
N ASP A 204 15.58 -5.43 -23.43
CA ASP A 204 15.85 -5.54 -22.00
C ASP A 204 15.20 -4.36 -21.25
N PRO A 205 14.26 -4.59 -20.31
CA PRO A 205 13.60 -3.51 -19.58
C PRO A 205 14.53 -2.76 -18.62
N TYR A 206 15.73 -3.28 -18.35
CA TYR A 206 16.71 -2.70 -17.41
C TYR A 206 17.94 -2.09 -18.08
N LYS A 207 18.03 -2.15 -19.42
CA LYS A 207 19.09 -1.49 -20.20
C LYS A 207 18.44 -0.47 -21.13
N ALA A 208 18.20 0.73 -20.60
CA ALA A 208 17.99 1.93 -21.39
C ALA A 208 19.34 2.62 -21.65
#